data_AF-A0A7L3MCQ6-F1
#
_entry.id   AF-A0A7L3MCQ6-F1
#
_cell.length_a   1.000
_cell.length_b   1.000
_cell.length_c   1.000
_cell.angle_alpha   90.00
_cell.angle_beta   90.00
_cell.angle_gamma   90.00
#
_symmetry.space_group_name_H-M   'P 1'
#
loop_
_entity.id
_entity.type
_entity.pdbx_description
1 polymer ?
#
loop_
_entity_poly.entity_id
_entity_poly.type
_entity_poly.pdbx_seq_one_letter_code
_entity_poly.pdbx_strand_id
1 'polypeptide(L)' 'QMIFNADEAHNIVKECIESVLGKADYNHNKVNQWTAAIVEQSLTHLVKLGKTYKYI' A
#
# COMPACT_ATOMS: atom_id res chain seq x y z
N GLN A 1 -19.33 -11.18 12.84
CA GLN A 1 -18.11 -10.49 13.33
C GLN A 1 -17.40 -9.90 12.12
N MET A 2 -17.12 -8.60 12.10
CA MET A 2 -16.23 -8.02 11.08
C MET A 2 -14.81 -8.51 11.41
N ILE A 3 -14.35 -9.52 10.68
CA ILE A 3 -13.00 -10.06 10.84
C ILE A 3 -12.11 -9.29 9.87
N PHE A 4 -11.04 -8.71 10.40
CA PHE A 4 -10.01 -8.10 9.56
C PHE A 4 -9.28 -9.22 8.81
N ASN A 5 -9.24 -9.12 7.48
CA ASN A 5 -8.50 -10.07 6.65
C ASN A 5 -7.07 -9.53 6.44
N ALA A 6 -6.14 -10.06 7.23
CA ALA A 6 -4.73 -9.65 7.17
C ALA A 6 -4.06 -10.01 5.84
N ASP A 7 -4.43 -11.15 5.24
CA ASP A 7 -3.86 -11.59 3.96
C ASP A 7 -4.27 -10.66 2.82
N GLU A 8 -5.53 -10.21 2.79
CA GLU A 8 -6.01 -9.24 1.82
C GLU A 8 -5.28 -7.89 1.96
N ALA A 9 -5.13 -7.40 3.19
CA ALA A 9 -4.39 -6.16 3.44
C ALA A 9 -2.91 -6.30 3.06
N HIS A 10 -2.28 -7.44 3.35
CA HIS A 10 -0.91 -7.73 2.98
C HIS A 10 -0.72 -7.76 1.45
N ASN A 11 -1.64 -8.41 0.72
CA ASN A 11 -1.60 -8.47 -0.73
C ASN A 11 -1.72 -7.08 -1.36
N ILE A 12 -2.62 -6.23 -0.84
CA ILE A 12 -2.76 -4.84 -1.30
C ILE A 12 -1.45 -4.07 -1.15
N VAL A 13 -0.83 -4.13 0.03
CA VAL A 13 0.44 -3.42 0.28
C VAL A 13 1.54 -3.94 -0.63
N LYS A 14 1.63 -5.26 -0.83
CA LYS A 14 2.60 -5.89 -1.72
C LYS A 14 2.43 -5.40 -3.17
N GLU A 15 1.21 -5.38 -3.68
CA GLU A 15 0.90 -4.88 -5.03
C GLU A 15 1.26 -3.38 -5.17
N CYS A 16 1.01 -2.56 -4.14
CA CYS A 16 1.41 -1.15 -4.16
C CYS A 16 2.94 -0.97 -4.21
N ILE A 17 3.69 -1.80 -3.47
CA ILE A 17 5.16 -1.79 -3.51
C ILE A 17 5.66 -2.21 -4.90
N GLU A 18 5.12 -3.29 -5.46
CA GLU A 18 5.49 -3.78 -6.79
C GLU A 18 5.12 -2.78 -7.91
N SER A 19 3.98 -2.10 -7.79
CA SER A 19 3.54 -1.03 -8.69
C SER A 19 4.53 0.15 -8.72
N VAL A 20 5.01 0.57 -7.54
CA VAL A 20 5.91 1.74 -7.43
C VAL A 20 7.37 1.40 -7.72
N LEU A 21 7.85 0.25 -7.24
CA LEU A 21 9.28 -0.11 -7.27
C LEU A 21 9.62 -1.21 -8.27
N GLY A 22 8.65 -1.92 -8.85
CA GLY A 22 8.89 -3.19 -9.57
C GLY A 22 9.84 -3.12 -10.77
N LYS A 23 10.13 -1.91 -11.28
CA LYS A 23 11.15 -1.67 -12.33
C LYS A 23 12.10 -0.52 -11.98
N ALA A 24 12.08 -0.05 -10.74
CA ALA A 24 12.90 1.07 -10.30
C ALA A 24 14.24 0.56 -9.76
N ASP A 25 15.33 0.96 -10.39
CA ASP A 25 16.65 0.83 -9.77
C ASP A 25 16.74 1.72 -8.54
N TYR A 26 17.45 1.26 -7.51
CA TYR A 26 17.62 2.03 -6.29
C TYR A 26 18.18 3.43 -6.58
N ASN A 27 17.45 4.45 -6.12
CA ASN A 27 17.85 5.83 -6.22
C ASN A 27 17.48 6.55 -4.93
N HIS A 28 18.50 6.93 -4.16
CA HIS A 28 18.32 7.56 -2.85
C HIS A 28 17.42 8.81 -2.90
N ASN A 29 17.55 9.64 -3.95
CA ASN A 29 16.78 10.87 -4.09
C ASN A 29 15.28 10.62 -4.33
N LYS A 30 14.92 9.43 -4.82
CA LYS A 30 13.54 9.04 -5.08
C LYS A 30 12.89 8.27 -3.94
N VAL A 31 13.66 7.86 -2.91
CA VAL A 31 13.14 7.06 -1.79
C VAL A 31 11.93 7.73 -1.13
N ASN A 32 12.04 9.02 -0.80
CA ASN A 32 10.93 9.75 -0.16
C ASN A 32 9.67 9.80 -1.05
N GLN A 33 9.85 9.95 -2.37
CA GLN A 33 8.75 9.96 -3.33
C GLN A 33 8.09 8.58 -3.43
N TRP A 34 8.89 7.51 -3.50
CA TRP A 34 8.38 6.14 -3.55
C TRP A 34 7.65 5.78 -2.27
N THR A 35 8.21 6.12 -1.11
CA THR A 35 7.55 5.89 0.18
C THR A 35 6.20 6.59 0.25
N ALA A 36 6.12 7.87 -0.15
CA ALA A 36 4.85 8.60 -0.20
C ALA A 36 3.83 7.93 -1.14
N ALA A 37 4.28 7.55 -2.35
CA ALA A 37 3.41 6.91 -3.34
C ALA A 37 2.89 5.54 -2.89
N ILE A 38 3.72 4.74 -2.20
CA ILE A 38 3.32 3.43 -1.66
C ILE A 38 2.28 3.62 -0.56
N VAL A 39 2.49 4.55 0.36
CA VAL A 39 1.56 4.83 1.48
C VAL A 39 0.21 5.32 0.94
N GLU A 40 0.23 6.29 0.03
CA GLU A 40 -0.99 6.85 -0.57
C GLU A 40 -1.80 5.79 -1.34
N GLN A 41 -1.15 4.97 -2.16
CA GLN A 41 -1.82 3.89 -2.90
C GLN A 41 -2.38 2.82 -1.95
N SER A 42 -1.61 2.42 -0.94
CA SER A 42 -2.04 1.41 0.03
C SER A 42 -3.27 1.88 0.82
N LEU A 43 -3.26 3.10 1.35
CA LEU A 43 -4.40 3.68 2.06
C LEU A 43 -5.62 3.82 1.15
N THR A 44 -5.42 4.28 -0.10
CA THR A 44 -6.49 4.39 -1.09
C THR A 44 -7.15 3.04 -1.35
N HIS A 45 -6.37 1.98 -1.52
CA HIS A 45 -6.89 0.62 -1.77
C HIS A 45 -7.57 0.03 -0.53
N LEU A 46 -6.99 0.22 0.66
CA LEU A 46 -7.58 -0.24 1.92
C LEU A 46 -8.93 0.43 2.21
N VAL A 47 -9.05 1.75 1.98
CA VAL A 47 -10.32 2.48 2.15
C VAL A 47 -11.36 2.04 1.11
N LYS A 48 -10.94 1.71 -0.12
CA LYS A 48 -11.83 1.17 -1.17
C LYS A 48 -12.44 -0.18 -0.84
N LEU A 49 -11.90 -0.93 0.13
CA LEU A 49 -12.52 -2.17 0.62
C LEU A 49 -13.88 -1.92 1.29
N GLY A 50 -14.22 -0.66 1.60
CA GLY A 50 -15.52 -0.30 2.19
C GLY A 50 -15.73 -0.86 3.60
N LYS A 51 -14.66 -1.35 4.24
CA LYS A 51 -14.70 -1.89 5.60
C LYS A 51 -14.56 -0.75 6.60
N THR A 52 -15.37 -0.78 7.65
CA THR A 52 -15.33 0.18 8.76
C THR A 52 -14.14 -0.06 9.69
N TYR A 53 -12.94 0.15 9.16
CA TYR A 53 -11.69 0.14 9.91
C TYR A 53 -10.99 1.50 9.78
N LYS A 54 -10.17 1.83 10.77
CA LYS A 54 -9.21 2.94 10.67
C LYS A 54 -7.89 2.36 10.22
N TYR A 55 -7.40 2.80 9.07
CA TYR A 55 -6.10 2.44 8.52
C TYR A 55 -5.10 3.59 8.81
N ILE A 56 -3.85 3.23 9.11
CA ILE A 56 -2.77 4.16 9.44
C ILE A 56 -1.61 3.87 8.49
#